data_AF-A0A353YCI4-F1
#
_entry.id   AF-A0A353YCI4-F1
#
_cell.length_a   1.000
_cell.length_b   1.000
_cell.length_c   1.000
_cell.angle_alpha   90.00
_cell.angle_beta   90.00
_cell.angle_gamma   90.00
#
_symmetry.space_group_name_H-M   'P 1'
#
loop_
_entity.id
_entity.type
_entity.pdbx_description
1 polymer ?
#
loop_
_entity_poly.entity_id
_entity_poly.type
_entity_poly.pdbx_seq_one_letter_code
_entity_poly.pdbx_strand_id
1 'polypeptide(L)'
;MFMPKPASPGLQIRRWTAGQWSESPDMVVTEEPLQLMLDGEALSVVMRTPGHDIELSLGLMFSEGILRTAADVRLIRISAEA
;
A
#
# COMPACT_ATOMS: atom_id res chain seq x y z
N MET A 1 8.95 -11.95 -5.17
CA MET A 1 7.85 -12.15 -6.14
C MET A 1 7.36 -10.78 -6.52
N PHE A 2 7.44 -10.39 -7.80
CA PHE A 2 6.90 -9.12 -8.27
C PHE A 2 5.38 -9.23 -8.23
N MET A 3 4.71 -8.45 -7.38
CA MET A 3 3.28 -8.21 -7.55
C MET A 3 3.13 -7.24 -8.74
N PRO A 4 2.33 -7.55 -9.76
CA PRO A 4 2.09 -6.61 -10.84
C PRO A 4 1.52 -5.32 -10.23
N LYS A 5 2.04 -4.16 -10.66
CA LYS A 5 1.51 -2.86 -10.25
C LYS A 5 0.00 -2.87 -10.51
N PRO A 6 -0.84 -2.62 -9.51
CA PRO A 6 -2.27 -2.65 -9.70
C PRO A 6 -2.66 -1.58 -10.72
N ALA A 7 -3.57 -1.93 -11.62
CA ALA A 7 -4.07 -0.99 -12.61
C ALA A 7 -4.67 0.22 -11.88
N SER A 8 -4.32 1.43 -12.32
CA SER A 8 -5.03 2.64 -11.94
C SER A 8 -6.24 2.76 -12.87
N PRO A 9 -7.46 2.37 -12.45
CA PRO A 9 -8.60 2.40 -13.35
C PRO A 9 -8.90 3.83 -13.77
N GLY A 10 -9.16 4.01 -15.07
CA GLY A 10 -9.81 5.21 -15.56
C GLY A 10 -11.28 5.17 -15.15
N LEU A 11 -11.71 6.14 -14.36
CA LEU A 11 -13.11 6.30 -13.95
C LEU A 11 -13.72 7.50 -14.67
N GLN A 12 -14.99 7.40 -15.04
CA GLN A 12 -15.77 8.57 -15.43
C GLN A 12 -16.28 9.25 -14.17
N ILE A 13 -15.94 10.53 -14.00
CA ILE A 13 -16.39 11.34 -12.88
C ILE A 13 -17.34 12.45 -13.38
N ARG A 14 -18.17 12.96 -12.47
CA ARG A 14 -18.90 14.21 -12.69
C ARG A 14 -18.17 15.32 -11.96
N ARG A 15 -17.73 16.34 -12.69
CA ARG A 15 -17.06 17.52 -12.17
C ARG A 15 -18.05 18.67 -12.09
N TRP A 16 -18.10 19.35 -10.94
CA TRP A 16 -18.89 20.56 -10.75
C TRP A 16 -18.02 21.79 -10.93
N THR A 17 -18.42 22.69 -11.84
CA THR A 17 -17.73 23.97 -12.08
C THR A 17 -18.78 25.05 -12.32
N ALA A 18 -18.71 26.15 -11.57
CA ALA A 18 -19.52 27.37 -11.80
C ALA A 18 -21.04 27.12 -12.02
N GLY A 19 -21.66 26.28 -11.19
CA GLY A 19 -23.11 26.01 -11.32
C GLY A 19 -23.48 24.93 -12.33
N GLN A 20 -22.50 24.25 -12.94
CA GLN A 20 -22.73 23.24 -13.97
C GLN A 20 -21.96 21.94 -13.69
N TRP A 21 -22.59 20.81 -14.01
CA TRP A 21 -21.96 19.49 -14.01
C TRP A 21 -21.43 19.15 -15.41
N SER A 22 -20.23 18.60 -15.49
CA SER A 22 -19.66 18.02 -16.72
C SER A 22 -19.09 16.63 -16.45
N GLU A 23 -19.11 15.74 -17.43
CA GLU A 23 -18.41 14.45 -17.34
C GLU A 23 -16.96 14.59 -17.77
N SER A 24 -16.05 13.91 -17.07
CA SER A 24 -14.64 13.86 -17.43
C SER A 24 -14.00 12.55 -16.96
N PRO A 25 -13.03 11.99 -17.70
CA PRO A 25 -12.24 10.88 -17.21
C PRO A 25 -11.29 11.34 -16.10
N ASP A 26 -11.02 10.46 -15.14
CA ASP A 26 -9.99 10.63 -14.12
C ASP A 26 -9.30 9.28 -13.82
N MET A 27 -8.04 9.32 -13.38
CA MET A 27 -7.31 8.13 -12.97
C MET A 27 -7.25 8.05 -11.46
N VAL A 28 -7.62 6.90 -10.90
CA VAL A 28 -7.58 6.69 -9.44
C VAL A 28 -6.51 5.67 -9.08
N VAL A 29 -5.77 5.95 -8.02
CA VAL A 29 -4.78 5.02 -7.47
C VAL A 29 -5.50 3.94 -6.66
N THR A 30 -5.07 2.69 -6.83
CA THR A 30 -5.55 1.57 -6.03
C THR A 30 -4.81 1.53 -4.71
N GLU A 31 -5.55 1.43 -3.61
CA GLU A 31 -5.03 1.13 -2.29
C GLU A 31 -5.55 -0.22 -1.80
N GLU A 32 -4.67 -1.00 -1.16
CA GLU A 32 -5.01 -2.26 -0.53
C GLU A 32 -4.46 -2.28 0.90
N PRO A 33 -5.17 -2.96 1.84
CA PRO A 33 -4.65 -3.17 3.17
C PRO A 33 -3.45 -4.13 3.14
N LEU A 34 -2.45 -3.81 3.95
CA LEU A 34 -1.33 -4.70 4.28
C LEU A 34 -1.33 -4.95 5.78
N GLN A 35 -1.56 -6.20 6.17
CA GLN A 35 -1.35 -6.65 7.55
C GLN A 35 0.16 -6.82 7.80
N LEU A 36 0.68 -6.07 8.76
CA LEU A 36 2.03 -6.23 9.28
C LEU A 36 2.00 -7.20 10.45
N MET A 37 2.92 -8.15 10.41
CA MET A 37 3.10 -9.17 11.44
C MET A 37 4.51 -9.05 12.01
N LEU A 38 4.65 -9.17 13.31
CA LEU A 38 5.95 -9.20 14.00
C LEU A 38 6.01 -10.46 14.88
N ASP A 39 6.99 -11.32 14.62
CA ASP A 39 7.18 -12.58 15.35
C ASP A 39 5.91 -13.46 15.48
N GLY A 40 5.04 -13.40 14.46
CA GLY A 40 3.79 -14.17 14.40
C GLY A 40 2.57 -13.46 14.95
N GLU A 41 2.73 -12.29 15.55
CA GLU A 41 1.65 -11.48 16.12
C GLU A 41 1.25 -10.33 15.18
N ALA A 42 -0.05 -10.02 15.16
CA ALA A 42 -0.57 -8.90 14.38
C ALA A 42 -0.12 -7.57 14.99
N LEU A 43 0.65 -6.78 14.22
CA LEU A 43 1.16 -5.49 14.67
C LEU A 43 0.20 -4.36 14.28
N SER A 44 -0.11 -4.23 13.00
CA SER A 44 -0.95 -3.16 12.46
C SER A 44 -1.40 -3.48 11.04
N VAL A 45 -2.48 -2.83 10.59
CA VAL A 45 -2.87 -2.78 9.18
C VAL A 45 -2.56 -1.39 8.64
N VAL A 46 -1.92 -1.32 7.48
CA VAL A 46 -1.67 -0.05 6.76
C VAL A 46 -2.32 -0.10 5.39
N MET A 47 -2.76 1.05 4.88
CA MET A 47 -3.14 1.19 3.48
C MET A 47 -1.89 1.46 2.64
N ARG A 48 -1.80 0.82 1.47
CA ARG A 48 -0.69 1.03 0.54
C ARG A 48 -1.13 0.95 -0.90
N THR A 49 -0.32 1.51 -1.79
CA THR A 49 -0.31 1.08 -3.20
C THR A 49 0.53 -0.21 -3.32
N PRO A 50 -0.05 -1.34 -3.75
CA PRO A 50 0.68 -2.60 -3.90
C PRO A 50 1.93 -2.54 -4.80
N GLY A 51 2.96 -3.31 -4.45
CA GLY A 51 4.12 -3.56 -5.32
C GLY A 51 5.50 -3.45 -4.64
N HIS A 52 5.60 -2.79 -3.49
CA HIS A 52 6.87 -2.55 -2.77
C HIS A 52 6.73 -2.88 -1.27
N ASP A 53 6.14 -4.04 -1.03
CA ASP A 53 5.63 -4.46 0.28
C ASP A 53 6.74 -4.62 1.32
N ILE A 54 7.89 -5.18 0.91
CA ILE A 54 9.04 -5.40 1.78
C ILE A 54 9.64 -4.06 2.17
N GLU A 55 9.89 -3.21 1.18
CA GLU A 55 10.50 -1.89 1.35
C GLU A 55 9.63 -1.01 2.24
N LEU A 56 8.31 -1.00 2.00
CA LEU A 56 7.36 -0.29 2.85
C LEU A 56 7.38 -0.81 4.28
N SER A 57 7.33 -2.13 4.48
CA SER A 57 7.29 -2.74 5.82
C SER A 57 8.57 -2.44 6.61
N LEU A 58 9.73 -2.62 5.97
CA LEU A 58 11.03 -2.33 6.59
C LEU A 58 11.21 -0.85 6.90
N GLY A 59 10.85 0.02 5.94
CA GLY A 59 10.93 1.47 6.11
C GLY A 59 10.04 1.95 7.25
N LEU A 60 8.82 1.44 7.34
CA LEU A 60 7.89 1.76 8.42
C LEU A 60 8.38 1.27 9.78
N MET A 61 8.83 0.02 9.88
CA MET A 61 9.37 -0.51 11.13
C MET A 61 10.61 0.25 11.60
N PHE A 62 11.44 0.73 10.67
CA PHE A 62 12.57 1.60 10.99
C PHE A 62 12.11 2.99 11.44
N SER A 63 11.14 3.62 10.77
CA SER A 63 10.65 4.95 11.15
C SER A 63 9.95 4.97 12.51
N GLU A 64 9.27 3.88 12.87
CA GLU A 64 8.64 3.70 14.19
C GLU A 64 9.65 3.27 15.28
N GLY A 65 10.93 3.08 14.93
CA GLY A 65 11.98 2.67 15.86
C GLY A 65 11.91 1.22 16.34
N ILE A 66 11.08 0.40 15.69
CA ILE A 66 10.99 -1.06 15.94
C ILE A 66 12.28 -1.73 15.47
N LEU A 67 12.78 -1.32 14.30
CA LEU A 67 14.10 -1.69 13.79
C LEU A 67 15.05 -0.51 13.93
N ARG A 68 16.31 -0.77 14.27
CA ARG A 68 17.39 0.24 14.30
C ARG A 68 18.41 0.01 13.20
N THR A 69 18.59 -1.25 12.80
CA THR A 69 19.53 -1.66 11.76
C THR A 69 18.95 -2.81 10.94
N ALA A 70 19.49 -3.03 9.74
CA ALA A 70 19.13 -4.19 8.93
C ALA A 70 19.47 -5.53 9.62
N ALA A 71 20.43 -5.55 10.56
CA ALA A 71 20.80 -6.75 11.30
C ALA A 71 19.74 -7.19 12.31
N ASP A 72 18.79 -6.32 12.65
CA ASP A 72 17.66 -6.65 13.53
C ASP A 72 16.65 -7.58 12.82
N VAL A 73 16.74 -7.71 11.49
CA VAL A 73 15.83 -8.52 10.68
C VAL A 73 16.46 -9.87 10.35
N ARG A 74 15.92 -10.94 10.95
CA ARG A 74 16.37 -12.31 10.66
C ARG A 74 15.72 -12.92 9.42
N LEU A 75 14.43 -12.65 9.22
CA LEU A 75 13.62 -13.24 8.14
C LEU A 75 12.45 -12.32 7.81
N ILE A 76 12.15 -12.20 6.53
CA ILE A 76 10.92 -11.57 6.03
C ILE A 76 10.17 -12.60 5.21
N ARG A 77 8.86 -12.69 5.40
CA ARG A 77 7.97 -13.49 4.57
C ARG A 77 6.84 -12.60 4.09
N ILE A 78 6.48 -12.76 2.83
CA ILE A 78 5.25 -12.20 2.27
C ILE A 78 4.31 -13.36 2.00
N SER A 79 3.10 -13.22 2.51
CA SER A 79 1.96 -14.02 2.09
C SER A 79 1.07 -13.13 1.23
N ALA A 80 0.66 -13.61 0.07
CA ALA A 80 -0.48 -13.04 -0.64
C ALA A 80 -1.69 -13.91 -0.28
N GLU A 81 -2.77 -13.31 0.21
CA GLU A 81 -4.06 -13.98 0.15
C GLU A 81 -4.46 -14.08 -1.33
N ALA A 82 -4.85 -15.29 -1.75
CA ALA A 82 -5.33 -15.60 -3.08
C ALA A 82 -6.84 -15.38 -3.19
#